data_AF-A0A401UJG4-F1
#
_entry.id   AF-A0A401UJG4-F1
#
_cell.length_a   1.000
_cell.length_b   1.000
_cell.length_c   1.000
_cell.angle_alpha   90.00
_cell.angle_beta   90.00
_cell.angle_gamma   90.00
#
_symmetry.space_group_name_H-M   'P 1'
#
loop_
_entity.id
_entity.type
_entity.pdbx_description
1 polymer ?
#
loop_
_entity_poly.entity_id
_entity_poly.type
_entity_poly.pdbx_seq_one_letter_code
_entity_poly.pdbx_strand_id
1 'polypeptide(L)'
;MKRSRNYLCSTIIIISTFMTINVFAQGVNVNNNTSITTDKVTLNNKIVVKDVDGDIDIQLNKSKQGGYKFIQLQKHNDKWGISIKKENNSNNGNHLSLDLNFGFTTEDRSNIIDPVYNQNTYADTDTDGDGLTDYQEIHKYFSNPYNRDTDGDGIPDGDLNERTENTYVIKTTMRINKPYNINVMKNDNYQDVTLKGENSEYGIFDVVLYPYNTNNVDSNYNWKDYAKSSELQQYLKPTITANWDNQLRSTIISDLKYQGIDIENSMYNGVKVADTQIVEKVTNYIFNNTQSLKESTNIYTSFSNGIPTIAPELQSAFQRDKGNQSWSTQEQFNHELYGKQMYMNKQHGSDTSSAILMETVFRAIGIPCRIIQTVPIIDCNDPVQQALLNNINDADIRGKVRQGTAGMVGFSSPTYNEIYVGNRWVRLNYDKVNQNIFDEKNSDSMIHFNTINDLSDTDLTVWGRRYALQLRDTFKYDNPYETTNITSVNGIHSKLNIR
;
A
#
# COMPACT_ATOMS: atom_id res chain seq x y z
N MET A 1 -28.19 -46.34 -16.47
CA MET A 1 -27.77 -46.00 -15.08
C MET A 1 -26.31 -45.59 -15.09
N LYS A 2 -26.00 -44.45 -14.43
CA LYS A 2 -24.65 -44.01 -13.99
C LYS A 2 -23.67 -43.65 -15.12
N ARG A 3 -22.81 -42.64 -15.01
CA ARG A 3 -22.58 -41.53 -14.06
C ARG A 3 -21.58 -40.61 -14.77
N SER A 4 -21.69 -39.31 -14.53
CA SER A 4 -20.61 -38.33 -14.70
C SER A 4 -19.36 -38.71 -13.89
N ARG A 5 -18.17 -38.19 -14.28
CA ARG A 5 -17.26 -37.41 -13.40
C ARG A 5 -15.83 -37.22 -13.94
N ASN A 6 -15.38 -35.97 -13.74
CA ASN A 6 -14.12 -35.53 -13.16
C ASN A 6 -12.81 -35.63 -13.97
N TYR A 7 -12.35 -34.44 -14.35
CA TYR A 7 -10.93 -34.07 -14.40
C TYR A 7 -10.33 -34.16 -13.00
N LEU A 8 -9.20 -34.86 -12.88
CA LEU A 8 -8.35 -34.90 -11.70
C LEU A 8 -6.97 -34.35 -12.12
N CYS A 9 -6.46 -33.53 -11.22
CA CYS A 9 -5.24 -32.74 -11.29
C CYS A 9 -3.98 -33.57 -11.61
N SER A 10 -3.08 -32.99 -12.40
CA SER A 10 -1.80 -33.59 -12.76
C SER A 10 -0.81 -33.57 -11.59
N THR A 11 -0.34 -34.75 -11.21
CA THR A 11 0.84 -35.02 -10.36
C THR A 11 2.14 -34.64 -11.08
N ILE A 12 3.10 -33.98 -10.42
CA ILE A 12 4.50 -33.91 -10.86
C ILE A 12 5.43 -34.46 -9.76
N ILE A 13 6.40 -35.23 -10.26
CA ILE A 13 7.35 -36.14 -9.61
C ILE A 13 8.52 -35.36 -8.97
N ILE A 14 8.92 -35.71 -7.75
CA ILE A 14 10.19 -35.25 -7.14
C ILE A 14 11.29 -36.26 -7.48
N ILE A 15 12.32 -35.81 -8.21
CA ILE A 15 13.56 -36.56 -8.45
C ILE A 15 14.46 -36.45 -7.22
N SER A 16 14.89 -37.59 -6.68
CA SER A 16 15.77 -37.73 -5.52
C SER A 16 17.20 -37.27 -5.82
N THR A 17 17.81 -36.49 -4.92
CA THR A 17 19.28 -36.47 -4.75
C THR A 17 19.64 -36.44 -3.26
N PHE A 18 20.47 -37.41 -2.87
CA PHE A 18 20.94 -37.67 -1.51
C PHE A 18 21.71 -36.47 -0.92
N MET A 19 21.51 -36.22 0.37
CA MET A 19 22.27 -35.25 1.17
C MET A 19 22.83 -35.99 2.39
N THR A 20 24.13 -35.88 2.63
CA THR A 20 24.79 -36.42 3.81
C THR A 20 25.20 -35.24 4.69
N ILE A 21 24.73 -35.23 5.94
CA ILE A 21 25.05 -34.19 6.92
C ILE A 21 26.09 -34.78 7.89
N ASN A 22 27.26 -34.16 7.99
CA ASN A 22 28.24 -34.46 9.04
C ASN A 22 28.27 -33.27 10.00
N VAL A 23 28.01 -33.53 11.28
CA VAL A 23 28.08 -32.52 12.35
C VAL A 23 29.41 -32.73 13.08
N PHE A 24 30.27 -31.72 13.09
CA PHE A 24 31.45 -31.68 13.96
C PHE A 24 31.22 -30.60 15.01
N ALA A 25 31.00 -31.01 16.25
CA ALA A 25 31.08 -30.13 17.41
C ALA A 25 32.31 -30.55 18.22
N GLN A 26 33.28 -29.67 18.38
CA GLN A 26 34.28 -29.85 19.43
C GLN A 26 33.59 -29.59 20.77
N GLY A 27 33.48 -30.63 21.61
CA GLY A 27 33.04 -30.51 22.99
C GLY A 27 31.65 -31.07 23.34
N VAL A 28 31.00 -31.86 22.47
CA VAL A 28 29.69 -32.47 22.81
C VAL A 28 29.82 -33.99 22.99
N ASN A 29 29.48 -34.47 24.19
CA ASN A 29 29.38 -35.88 24.52
C ASN A 29 28.14 -36.48 23.81
N VAL A 30 28.36 -37.28 22.76
CA VAL A 30 27.30 -37.99 22.05
C VAL A 30 27.04 -39.31 22.78
N ASN A 31 25.90 -39.44 23.47
CA ASN A 31 25.52 -40.72 24.05
C ASN A 31 25.23 -41.76 22.96
N ASN A 32 25.94 -42.88 23.07
CA ASN A 32 26.00 -44.00 22.14
C ASN A 32 24.60 -44.58 21.80
N ASN A 33 24.24 -44.57 20.51
CA ASN A 33 23.67 -45.71 19.76
C ASN A 33 22.85 -45.26 18.53
N THR A 34 23.47 -44.57 17.56
CA THR A 34 22.95 -44.63 16.19
C THR A 34 24.03 -44.30 15.16
N SER A 35 24.69 -45.33 14.65
CA SER A 35 25.24 -45.29 13.30
C SER A 35 24.10 -45.55 12.31
N ILE A 36 23.74 -44.58 11.47
CA ILE A 36 22.72 -44.77 10.42
C ILE A 36 23.43 -44.93 9.07
N THR A 37 23.65 -46.18 8.70
CA THR A 37 23.71 -46.62 7.30
C THR A 37 22.40 -47.34 7.02
N THR A 38 21.56 -46.83 6.10
CA THR A 38 20.66 -47.56 5.18
C THR A 38 19.59 -46.66 4.59
N ASP A 39 19.17 -47.03 3.38
CA ASP A 39 18.14 -46.41 2.54
C ASP A 39 16.77 -46.22 3.24
N LYS A 40 16.13 -45.08 2.94
CA LYS A 40 14.83 -44.59 3.44
C LYS A 40 14.76 -44.25 4.93
N VAL A 41 14.87 -42.95 5.24
CA VAL A 41 14.36 -42.37 6.49
C VAL A 41 13.66 -41.04 6.19
N THR A 42 12.38 -40.96 6.53
CA THR A 42 11.60 -39.74 6.72
C THR A 42 12.13 -39.03 7.98
N LEU A 43 12.59 -37.78 7.88
CA LEU A 43 13.20 -37.09 9.02
C LEU A 43 12.30 -35.99 9.61
N ASN A 44 11.56 -36.37 10.66
CA ASN A 44 11.03 -35.50 11.71
C ASN A 44 12.16 -35.10 12.69
N ASN A 45 13.26 -34.49 12.23
CA ASN A 45 14.42 -34.24 13.08
C ASN A 45 14.48 -32.82 13.64
N LYS A 46 13.99 -32.67 14.87
CA LYS A 46 14.25 -31.56 15.78
C LYS A 46 15.72 -31.61 16.24
N ILE A 47 16.51 -30.59 15.92
CA ILE A 47 17.82 -30.38 16.55
C ILE A 47 17.54 -29.64 17.86
N VAL A 48 17.89 -30.25 19.00
CA VAL A 48 17.76 -29.63 20.31
C VAL A 48 19.16 -29.26 20.79
N VAL A 49 19.47 -27.97 20.78
CA VAL A 49 20.66 -27.42 21.42
C VAL A 49 20.24 -26.95 22.80
N LYS A 50 20.90 -27.41 23.86
CA LYS A 50 20.71 -26.92 25.23
C LYS A 50 22.02 -26.34 25.73
N ASP A 51 21.95 -25.12 26.27
CA ASP A 51 23.01 -24.38 26.96
C ASP A 51 24.40 -24.50 26.33
N VAL A 52 24.68 -23.60 25.39
CA VAL A 52 26.04 -23.36 24.91
C VAL A 52 26.32 -21.86 25.06
N ASP A 53 27.40 -21.53 25.76
CA ASP A 53 27.98 -20.20 25.77
C ASP A 53 28.96 -20.09 24.60
N GLY A 54 28.52 -19.41 23.54
CA GLY A 54 29.29 -19.17 22.31
C GLY A 54 28.46 -19.33 21.04
N ASP A 55 29.01 -18.84 19.92
CA ASP A 55 28.42 -18.99 18.59
C ASP A 55 28.43 -20.46 18.14
N ILE A 56 27.43 -20.85 17.34
CA ILE A 56 27.29 -22.22 16.81
C ILE A 56 27.35 -22.17 15.29
N ASP A 57 28.41 -22.73 14.72
CA ASP A 57 28.55 -22.91 13.28
C ASP A 57 27.91 -24.23 12.84
N ILE A 58 26.90 -24.15 11.97
CA ILE A 58 26.24 -25.33 11.37
C ILE A 58 26.58 -25.39 9.89
N GLN A 59 27.38 -26.39 9.50
CA GLN A 59 27.79 -26.58 8.11
C GLN A 59 26.87 -27.56 7.38
N LEU A 60 26.21 -27.10 6.31
CA LEU A 60 25.35 -27.93 5.46
C LEU A 60 26.07 -28.26 4.14
N ASN A 61 26.46 -29.51 3.93
CA ASN A 61 27.08 -29.95 2.67
C ASN A 61 26.03 -30.56 1.73
N LYS A 62 26.06 -30.21 0.43
CA LYS A 62 25.36 -30.97 -0.64
C LYS A 62 26.29 -31.29 -1.82
N SER A 63 25.87 -32.29 -2.60
CA SER A 63 26.66 -33.10 -3.52
C SER A 63 27.23 -32.38 -4.77
N LYS A 64 28.49 -32.71 -5.04
CA LYS A 64 29.33 -32.68 -6.27
C LYS A 64 29.17 -31.62 -7.39
N GLN A 65 28.16 -30.74 -7.49
CA GLN A 65 28.06 -29.80 -8.63
C GLN A 65 27.46 -28.40 -8.36
N GLY A 66 27.42 -27.88 -7.13
CA GLY A 66 26.99 -26.50 -6.87
C GLY A 66 27.58 -25.92 -5.59
N GLY A 67 27.91 -24.63 -5.60
CA GLY A 67 28.66 -23.94 -4.53
C GLY A 67 27.99 -23.90 -3.15
N TYR A 68 28.76 -23.47 -2.15
CA TYR A 68 28.41 -23.48 -0.72
C TYR A 68 27.34 -22.43 -0.34
N LYS A 69 26.54 -22.72 0.68
CA LYS A 69 25.77 -21.73 1.46
C LYS A 69 26.08 -21.94 2.94
N PHE A 70 26.48 -20.87 3.61
CA PHE A 70 26.75 -20.87 5.05
C PHE A 70 25.53 -20.32 5.79
N ILE A 71 25.16 -20.96 6.91
CA ILE A 71 24.18 -20.42 7.86
C ILE A 71 24.94 -20.20 9.16
N GLN A 72 25.04 -18.94 9.59
CA GLN A 72 25.66 -18.58 10.86
C GLN A 72 24.56 -18.21 11.85
N LEU A 73 24.56 -18.85 13.02
CA LEU A 73 23.71 -18.50 14.16
C LEU A 73 24.55 -17.69 15.15
N GLN A 74 24.18 -16.44 15.37
CA GLN A 74 24.88 -15.54 16.29
C GLN A 74 23.99 -15.24 17.49
N LYS A 75 24.58 -15.22 18.70
CA LYS A 75 23.88 -14.87 19.94
C LYS A 75 24.33 -13.49 20.40
N HIS A 76 23.40 -12.53 20.50
CA HIS A 76 23.67 -11.18 21.00
C HIS A 76 22.63 -10.81 22.07
N ASN A 77 23.09 -10.43 23.27
CA ASN A 77 22.24 -10.05 24.42
C ASN A 77 21.06 -11.03 24.67
N ASP A 78 21.38 -12.33 24.77
CA ASP A 78 20.42 -13.43 24.99
C ASP A 78 19.35 -13.64 23.90
N LYS A 79 19.53 -13.04 22.72
CA LYS A 79 18.68 -13.27 21.54
C LYS A 79 19.49 -13.94 20.43
N TRP A 80 18.87 -14.90 19.74
CA TRP A 80 19.46 -15.60 18.61
C TRP A 80 19.07 -14.93 17.29
N GLY A 81 20.05 -14.66 16.44
CA GLY A 81 19.85 -14.20 15.05
C GLY A 81 20.33 -15.24 14.03
N ILE A 82 19.73 -15.23 12.84
CA ILE A 82 20.11 -16.11 11.72
C ILE A 82 20.62 -15.25 10.56
N SER A 83 21.83 -15.54 10.08
CA SER A 83 22.41 -14.93 8.88
C SER A 83 22.66 -15.98 7.81
N ILE A 84 22.17 -15.74 6.59
CA ILE A 84 22.40 -16.59 5.42
C ILE A 84 23.24 -15.81 4.41
N LYS A 85 24.48 -16.24 4.17
CA LYS A 85 25.31 -15.69 3.08
C LYS A 85 25.25 -16.60 1.86
N LYS A 86 24.93 -16.01 0.70
CA LYS A 86 25.04 -16.64 -0.62
C LYS A 86 26.41 -16.29 -1.20
N GLU A 87 27.25 -17.28 -1.50
CA GLU A 87 28.38 -17.06 -2.40
C GLU A 87 27.93 -17.27 -3.85
N ASN A 88 28.28 -16.32 -4.72
CA ASN A 88 27.93 -16.34 -6.12
C ASN A 88 28.66 -17.48 -6.84
N ASN A 89 27.90 -18.40 -7.43
CA ASN A 89 28.25 -18.92 -8.75
C ASN A 89 27.00 -19.32 -9.54
N SER A 90 27.11 -19.12 -10.84
CA SER A 90 26.06 -19.00 -11.85
C SER A 90 25.08 -20.18 -11.99
N ASN A 91 23.85 -19.80 -12.33
CA ASN A 91 22.82 -20.50 -13.11
C ASN A 91 22.11 -21.74 -12.53
N ASN A 92 20.79 -21.69 -12.73
CA ASN A 92 19.72 -22.64 -12.51
C ASN A 92 19.10 -22.70 -11.10
N GLY A 93 17.82 -22.36 -11.09
CA GLY A 93 16.97 -22.26 -9.92
C GLY A 93 16.70 -23.62 -9.28
N ASN A 94 16.74 -23.59 -7.95
CA ASN A 94 15.98 -24.43 -7.04
C ASN A 94 15.87 -23.64 -5.74
N HIS A 95 14.66 -23.23 -5.36
CA HIS A 95 14.40 -22.61 -4.05
C HIS A 95 14.44 -23.72 -2.99
N LEU A 96 15.25 -23.53 -1.94
CA LEU A 96 15.23 -24.31 -0.72
C LEU A 96 14.46 -23.50 0.32
N SER A 97 13.28 -23.97 0.74
CA SER A 97 12.61 -23.47 1.95
C SER A 97 13.13 -24.25 3.16
N LEU A 98 13.42 -23.51 4.24
CA LEU A 98 13.75 -24.05 5.56
C LEU A 98 12.66 -23.56 6.52
N ASP A 99 11.82 -24.47 7.02
CA ASP A 99 10.90 -24.19 8.13
C ASP A 99 11.61 -24.47 9.45
N LEU A 100 11.86 -23.43 10.24
CA LEU A 100 12.37 -23.55 11.61
C LEU A 100 11.21 -23.39 12.60
N ASN A 101 10.71 -24.52 13.11
CA ASN A 101 9.72 -24.54 14.19
C ASN A 101 10.45 -24.57 15.54
N PHE A 102 10.52 -23.44 16.24
CA PHE A 102 10.90 -23.43 17.65
C PHE A 102 9.75 -24.05 18.45
N GLY A 103 9.97 -25.27 18.95
CA GLY A 103 8.90 -26.07 19.53
C GLY A 103 8.42 -25.55 20.87
N PHE A 104 7.35 -24.74 20.86
CA PHE A 104 6.54 -24.45 22.05
C PHE A 104 5.45 -25.52 22.21
N THR A 105 5.23 -26.00 23.43
CA THR A 105 4.19 -26.99 23.70
C THR A 105 2.81 -26.32 23.80
N THR A 106 1.74 -27.09 23.60
CA THR A 106 0.37 -26.57 23.59
C THR A 106 -0.10 -26.02 24.93
N GLU A 107 0.56 -26.35 26.03
CA GLU A 107 0.27 -25.83 27.38
C GLU A 107 0.99 -24.49 27.67
N ASP A 108 2.04 -24.15 26.90
CA ASP A 108 2.71 -22.84 26.98
C ASP A 108 1.90 -21.74 26.26
N ARG A 109 0.99 -22.12 25.35
CA ARG A 109 0.20 -21.17 24.53
C ARG A 109 -0.85 -20.39 25.31
N SER A 110 -1.27 -20.84 26.48
CA SER A 110 -2.27 -20.16 27.30
C SER A 110 -1.67 -19.23 28.36
N ASN A 111 -0.36 -19.31 28.63
CA ASN A 111 0.31 -18.49 29.66
C ASN A 111 1.42 -17.60 29.12
N ILE A 112 1.71 -17.63 27.81
CA ILE A 112 2.45 -16.55 27.14
C ILE A 112 1.43 -15.47 26.78
N ILE A 113 1.08 -14.65 27.78
CA ILE A 113 0.84 -13.23 27.51
C ILE A 113 2.21 -12.71 27.11
N ASP A 114 2.49 -12.70 25.82
CA ASP A 114 3.73 -12.17 25.24
C ASP A 114 3.87 -10.71 25.66
N PRO A 115 4.83 -10.35 26.54
CA PRO A 115 5.02 -8.95 26.92
C PRO A 115 5.77 -8.16 25.83
N VAL A 116 6.10 -8.78 24.69
CA VAL A 116 6.82 -8.15 23.56
C VAL A 116 5.96 -8.07 22.30
N TYR A 117 4.79 -8.70 22.24
CA TYR A 117 3.76 -8.41 21.23
C TYR A 117 2.89 -7.22 21.65
N ASN A 118 3.53 -6.12 22.03
CA ASN A 118 2.91 -4.81 21.91
C ASN A 118 2.84 -4.53 20.39
N GLN A 119 1.72 -4.87 19.74
CA GLN A 119 1.46 -4.66 18.29
C GLN A 119 1.37 -3.17 17.92
N ASN A 120 2.29 -2.34 18.40
CA ASN A 120 2.20 -0.89 18.25
C ASN A 120 3.55 -0.20 17.98
N THR A 121 4.61 -0.89 17.57
CA THR A 121 5.97 -0.28 17.64
C THR A 121 6.93 -0.58 16.47
N TYR A 122 6.46 -0.73 15.23
CA TYR A 122 7.37 -0.59 14.06
C TYR A 122 6.96 0.51 13.10
N ALA A 123 5.65 0.80 12.95
CA ALA A 123 5.22 1.84 12.02
C ALA A 123 5.60 3.26 12.48
N ASP A 124 5.58 3.51 13.79
CA ASP A 124 5.74 4.85 14.39
C ASP A 124 6.84 4.93 15.46
N THR A 125 7.69 3.90 15.58
CA THR A 125 8.87 3.98 16.47
C THR A 125 9.99 4.71 15.75
N ASP A 126 10.67 5.57 16.49
CA ASP A 126 11.87 6.31 16.08
C ASP A 126 12.96 5.89 17.08
N THR A 127 13.75 4.88 16.69
CA THR A 127 14.62 4.15 17.61
C THR A 127 15.85 4.97 18.01
N ASP A 128 16.37 5.83 17.14
CA ASP A 128 17.55 6.69 17.42
C ASP A 128 17.21 8.15 17.72
N GLY A 129 15.94 8.55 17.58
CA GLY A 129 15.41 9.84 18.02
C GLY A 129 15.76 10.99 17.07
N ASP A 130 15.94 10.70 15.78
CA ASP A 130 16.33 11.68 14.77
C ASP A 130 15.15 12.44 14.14
N GLY A 131 13.92 11.95 14.38
CA GLY A 131 12.68 12.51 13.86
C GLY A 131 12.09 11.77 12.65
N LEU A 132 12.68 10.64 12.24
CA LEU A 132 12.12 9.68 11.28
C LEU A 132 11.64 8.43 12.03
N THR A 133 10.60 7.80 11.52
CA THR A 133 10.24 6.47 12.05
C THR A 133 11.11 5.40 11.41
N ASP A 134 11.40 4.32 12.13
CA ASP A 134 12.15 3.17 11.64
C ASP A 134 11.59 2.67 10.30
N TYR A 135 10.26 2.74 10.13
CA TYR A 135 9.61 2.42 8.86
C TYR A 135 10.04 3.38 7.74
N GLN A 136 10.03 4.69 7.98
CA GLN A 136 10.42 5.67 6.97
C GLN A 136 11.87 5.47 6.57
N GLU A 137 12.75 5.24 7.52
CA GLU A 137 14.16 5.00 7.28
C GLU A 137 14.40 3.74 6.45
N ILE A 138 13.77 2.62 6.79
CA ILE A 138 13.94 1.36 6.06
C ILE A 138 13.28 1.42 4.67
N HIS A 139 12.08 1.99 4.56
CA HIS A 139 11.23 1.82 3.39
C HIS A 139 11.18 3.03 2.45
N LYS A 140 11.50 4.24 2.91
CA LYS A 140 11.44 5.49 2.14
C LYS A 140 12.84 6.07 1.89
N TYR A 141 13.58 6.30 2.98
CA TYR A 141 14.83 7.07 2.96
C TYR A 141 16.08 6.22 2.79
N PHE A 142 16.02 4.93 3.14
CA PHE A 142 17.12 3.97 3.12
C PHE A 142 18.30 4.35 4.05
N SER A 143 18.01 5.02 5.17
CA SER A 143 18.92 5.28 6.30
C SER A 143 18.91 4.11 7.31
N ASN A 144 19.68 4.22 8.40
CA ASN A 144 19.80 3.21 9.44
C ASN A 144 19.05 3.62 10.72
N PRO A 145 17.98 2.91 11.13
CA PRO A 145 17.13 3.30 12.26
C PRO A 145 17.74 3.20 13.66
N TYR A 146 19.02 2.83 13.74
CA TYR A 146 19.77 2.76 14.99
C TYR A 146 20.93 3.77 15.00
N ASN A 147 20.98 4.67 14.03
CA ASN A 147 22.03 5.65 13.87
C ASN A 147 21.48 6.96 13.31
N ARG A 148 21.34 7.93 14.21
CA ARG A 148 20.81 9.27 13.97
C ARG A 148 21.39 10.00 12.74
N ASP A 149 22.60 9.65 12.34
CA ASP A 149 23.38 10.26 11.25
C ASP A 149 24.08 9.11 10.49
N THR A 150 23.39 8.56 9.49
CA THR A 150 23.78 7.32 8.80
C THR A 150 25.10 7.43 8.04
N ASP A 151 25.39 8.57 7.43
CA ASP A 151 26.58 8.80 6.62
C ASP A 151 27.74 9.43 7.43
N GLY A 152 27.44 10.01 8.60
CA GLY A 152 28.39 10.45 9.60
C GLY A 152 28.95 11.84 9.33
N ASP A 153 28.22 12.70 8.63
CA ASP A 153 28.65 14.04 8.24
C ASP A 153 28.38 15.11 9.34
N GLY A 154 27.61 14.75 10.36
CA GLY A 154 27.22 15.59 11.49
C GLY A 154 25.79 16.15 11.41
N ILE A 155 25.00 15.82 10.38
CA ILE A 155 23.61 16.22 10.21
C ILE A 155 22.70 14.99 10.37
N PRO A 156 21.63 15.05 11.19
CA PRO A 156 20.73 13.91 11.36
C PRO A 156 19.95 13.55 10.09
N ASP A 157 19.71 12.25 9.84
CA ASP A 157 18.94 11.76 8.67
C ASP A 157 17.53 12.40 8.57
N GLY A 158 16.93 12.71 9.73
CA GLY A 158 15.65 13.39 9.84
C GLY A 158 15.60 14.82 9.31
N ASP A 159 16.75 15.49 9.09
CA ASP A 159 16.79 16.78 8.39
C ASP A 159 16.31 16.63 6.94
N LEU A 160 15.55 17.61 6.46
CA LEU A 160 14.96 17.54 5.11
C LEU A 160 16.02 17.46 4.00
N ASN A 161 17.23 17.98 4.23
CA ASN A 161 18.31 17.95 3.25
C ASN A 161 18.94 16.55 3.14
N GLU A 162 18.95 15.77 4.23
CA GLU A 162 19.60 14.44 4.29
C GLU A 162 18.72 13.30 3.76
N ARG A 163 17.39 13.47 3.84
CA ARG A 163 16.38 12.49 3.39
C ARG A 163 16.55 11.98 1.95
N THR A 164 17.30 12.70 1.10
CA THR A 164 17.47 12.32 -0.32
C THR A 164 18.79 11.62 -0.63
N GLU A 165 19.71 11.50 0.32
CA GLU A 165 21.09 11.07 0.04
C GLU A 165 21.25 9.58 -0.21
N ASN A 166 20.42 8.76 0.42
CA ASN A 166 20.49 7.30 0.33
C ASN A 166 19.58 6.70 -0.76
N THR A 167 18.90 7.54 -1.55
CA THR A 167 17.88 7.10 -2.50
C THR A 167 17.85 7.89 -3.81
N TYR A 168 17.03 7.45 -4.77
CA TYR A 168 16.75 8.20 -6.00
C TYR A 168 15.40 8.91 -5.86
N VAL A 169 15.38 10.20 -6.20
CA VAL A 169 14.20 11.05 -6.07
C VAL A 169 13.87 11.80 -7.35
N ILE A 170 12.60 12.14 -7.51
CA ILE A 170 12.15 13.15 -8.48
C ILE A 170 11.75 14.40 -7.71
N LYS A 171 12.34 15.55 -8.06
CA LYS A 171 12.02 16.84 -7.46
C LYS A 171 11.22 17.65 -8.47
N THR A 172 10.04 18.11 -8.08
CA THR A 172 9.14 18.91 -8.91
C THR A 172 8.66 20.15 -8.18
N THR A 173 8.41 21.24 -8.91
CA THR A 173 7.74 22.44 -8.37
C THR A 173 6.37 22.56 -9.01
N MET A 174 5.32 22.60 -8.19
CA MET A 174 3.93 22.56 -8.62
C MET A 174 3.12 23.71 -8.06
N ARG A 175 2.24 24.27 -8.88
CA ARG A 175 1.13 25.13 -8.45
C ARG A 175 -0.12 24.26 -8.34
N ILE A 176 -0.80 24.27 -7.19
CA ILE A 176 -2.04 23.50 -6.98
C ILE A 176 -3.11 24.44 -6.43
N ASN A 177 -4.26 24.48 -7.10
CA ASN A 177 -5.41 25.28 -6.68
C ASN A 177 -6.03 24.73 -5.40
N LYS A 178 -6.57 25.61 -4.55
CA LYS A 178 -7.36 25.21 -3.39
C LYS A 178 -8.62 24.43 -3.83
N PRO A 179 -9.11 23.47 -3.03
CA PRO A 179 -8.59 23.09 -1.72
C PRO A 179 -7.37 22.15 -1.78
N TYR A 180 -6.45 22.30 -0.82
CA TYR A 180 -5.37 21.35 -0.53
C TYR A 180 -5.10 21.36 0.99
N ASN A 181 -4.47 20.30 1.50
CA ASN A 181 -4.14 20.16 2.91
C ASN A 181 -2.63 19.95 3.10
N ILE A 182 -1.93 21.02 3.46
CA ILE A 182 -0.46 21.00 3.62
C ILE A 182 0.03 19.99 4.66
N ASN A 183 -0.71 19.78 5.75
CA ASN A 183 -0.27 18.86 6.81
C ASN A 183 -0.29 17.42 6.30
N VAL A 184 -1.32 17.08 5.52
CA VAL A 184 -1.43 15.77 4.87
C VAL A 184 -0.35 15.61 3.80
N MET A 185 -0.14 16.63 2.97
CA MET A 185 0.89 16.61 1.92
C MET A 185 2.31 16.33 2.45
N LYS A 186 2.60 16.79 3.68
CA LYS A 186 3.88 16.59 4.37
C LYS A 186 4.02 15.22 5.04
N ASN A 187 2.91 14.55 5.34
CA ASN A 187 2.86 13.33 6.12
C ASN A 187 2.46 12.15 5.23
N ASP A 188 3.26 11.89 4.20
CA ASP A 188 3.02 10.84 3.22
C ASP A 188 4.30 10.02 2.98
N ASN A 189 4.14 8.70 2.80
CA ASN A 189 5.29 7.81 2.65
C ASN A 189 5.98 7.95 1.28
N TYR A 190 5.32 8.51 0.27
CA TYR A 190 5.81 8.55 -1.10
C TYR A 190 6.28 9.92 -1.54
N GLN A 191 6.07 10.95 -0.72
CA GLN A 191 6.45 12.32 -1.01
C GLN A 191 6.93 13.07 0.23
N ASP A 192 7.74 14.10 0.02
CA ASP A 192 7.96 15.20 0.96
C ASP A 192 7.57 16.51 0.29
N VAL A 193 6.96 17.43 1.04
CA VAL A 193 6.41 18.67 0.48
C VAL A 193 6.81 19.90 1.28
N THR A 194 7.30 20.91 0.57
CA THR A 194 7.56 22.25 1.12
C THR A 194 6.70 23.29 0.42
N LEU A 195 5.91 24.06 1.18
CA LEU A 195 5.20 25.22 0.65
C LEU A 195 6.16 26.39 0.47
N LYS A 196 6.23 26.92 -0.75
CA LYS A 196 7.11 28.03 -1.15
C LYS A 196 6.41 29.38 -1.15
N GLY A 197 5.10 29.36 -1.34
CA GLY A 197 4.25 30.54 -1.30
C GLY A 197 2.81 30.17 -1.61
N GLU A 198 1.89 31.02 -1.22
CA GLU A 198 0.47 30.84 -1.50
C GLU A 198 -0.21 32.19 -1.73
N ASN A 199 -1.32 32.16 -2.43
CA ASN A 199 -2.25 33.29 -2.52
C ASN A 199 -3.68 32.80 -2.22
N SER A 200 -4.68 33.62 -2.56
CA SER A 200 -6.09 33.27 -2.35
C SER A 200 -6.55 32.05 -3.16
N GLU A 201 -5.94 31.78 -4.32
CA GLU A 201 -6.35 30.72 -5.24
C GLU A 201 -5.50 29.46 -5.11
N TYR A 202 -4.17 29.56 -5.14
CA TYR A 202 -3.28 28.40 -5.23
C TYR A 202 -2.06 28.49 -4.29
N GLY A 203 -1.49 27.33 -4.01
CA GLY A 203 -0.19 27.18 -3.34
C GLY A 203 0.90 26.78 -4.35
N ILE A 204 2.15 27.12 -4.05
CA ILE A 204 3.35 26.72 -4.78
C ILE A 204 4.13 25.75 -3.89
N PHE A 205 4.39 24.55 -4.39
CA PHE A 205 4.96 23.44 -3.64
C PHE A 205 6.22 22.93 -4.31
N ASP A 206 7.31 22.81 -3.55
CA ASP A 206 8.39 21.91 -3.90
C ASP A 206 8.03 20.53 -3.38
N VAL A 207 7.96 19.55 -4.27
CA VAL A 207 7.57 18.17 -3.98
C VAL A 207 8.72 17.24 -4.34
N VAL A 208 9.16 16.45 -3.38
CA VAL A 208 10.15 15.37 -3.57
C VAL A 208 9.38 14.06 -3.58
N LEU A 209 9.50 13.29 -4.66
CA LEU A 209 8.86 11.98 -4.82
C LEU A 209 9.90 10.88 -4.68
N TYR A 210 9.49 9.75 -4.12
CA TYR A 210 10.34 8.59 -3.83
C TYR A 210 9.91 7.35 -4.66
N PRO A 211 10.32 7.25 -5.95
CA PRO A 211 9.91 6.16 -6.85
C PRO A 211 10.25 4.75 -6.38
N TYR A 212 11.28 4.61 -5.54
CA TYR A 212 11.76 3.32 -5.05
C TYR A 212 11.34 3.03 -3.61
N ASN A 213 10.43 3.82 -3.02
CA ASN A 213 9.84 3.47 -1.73
C ASN A 213 9.33 2.01 -1.79
N THR A 214 9.62 1.20 -0.78
CA THR A 214 9.16 -0.18 -0.75
C THR A 214 7.74 -0.28 -0.19
N ASN A 215 6.86 -0.94 -0.94
CA ASN A 215 5.44 -1.07 -0.62
C ASN A 215 5.13 -2.19 0.40
N ASN A 216 5.96 -2.38 1.42
CA ASN A 216 5.70 -3.45 2.38
C ASN A 216 4.57 -3.07 3.34
N VAL A 217 3.68 -4.03 3.63
CA VAL A 217 2.61 -3.86 4.62
C VAL A 217 2.56 -5.09 5.48
N ASP A 218 2.70 -4.90 6.78
CA ASP A 218 2.58 -5.99 7.74
C ASP A 218 1.16 -6.55 7.75
N SER A 219 1.06 -7.86 7.98
CA SER A 219 -0.23 -8.53 8.08
C SER A 219 -0.76 -8.48 9.51
N ASN A 220 -1.99 -8.04 9.71
CA ASN A 220 -2.66 -8.10 11.00
C ASN A 220 -3.85 -9.08 10.99
N TYR A 221 -3.75 -10.14 11.78
CA TYR A 221 -4.82 -11.14 11.95
C TYR A 221 -5.89 -10.72 12.97
N ASN A 222 -5.60 -9.73 13.81
CA ASN A 222 -6.45 -9.18 14.86
C ASN A 222 -7.10 -7.84 14.48
N TRP A 223 -7.18 -7.53 13.18
CA TRP A 223 -7.66 -6.25 12.64
C TRP A 223 -9.06 -5.81 13.13
N LYS A 224 -9.88 -6.71 13.66
CA LYS A 224 -11.13 -6.34 14.34
C LYS A 224 -10.91 -5.42 15.54
N ASP A 225 -9.71 -5.42 16.11
CA ASP A 225 -9.32 -4.52 17.20
C ASP A 225 -9.19 -3.07 16.74
N TYR A 226 -9.13 -2.78 15.44
CA TYR A 226 -9.24 -1.40 14.93
C TYR A 226 -10.50 -0.70 15.43
N ALA A 227 -11.61 -1.45 15.57
CA ALA A 227 -12.87 -0.94 16.10
C ALA A 227 -12.82 -0.61 17.62
N LYS A 228 -11.73 -0.92 18.32
CA LYS A 228 -11.51 -0.51 19.72
C LYS A 228 -10.73 0.79 19.83
N SER A 229 -10.00 1.19 18.78
CA SER A 229 -9.26 2.45 18.76
C SER A 229 -10.23 3.63 18.72
N SER A 230 -10.08 4.56 19.67
CA SER A 230 -10.86 5.81 19.70
C SER A 230 -10.54 6.72 18.51
N GLU A 231 -9.29 6.70 18.04
CA GLU A 231 -8.83 7.52 16.91
C GLU A 231 -9.46 7.05 15.59
N LEU A 232 -9.58 5.73 15.41
CA LEU A 232 -10.08 5.13 14.18
C LEU A 232 -11.61 5.14 14.07
N GLN A 233 -12.34 5.42 15.16
CA GLN A 233 -13.81 5.38 15.17
C GLN A 233 -14.45 6.28 14.12
N GLN A 234 -13.88 7.46 13.86
CA GLN A 234 -14.44 8.39 12.89
C GLN A 234 -14.44 7.81 11.47
N TYR A 235 -13.40 7.02 11.15
CA TYR A 235 -13.21 6.37 9.86
C TYR A 235 -13.92 5.01 9.76
N LEU A 236 -14.77 4.67 10.74
CA LEU A 236 -15.63 3.49 10.74
C LEU A 236 -17.10 3.88 10.64
N LYS A 237 -17.48 5.07 11.10
CA LYS A 237 -18.88 5.53 11.13
C LYS A 237 -19.40 5.84 9.73
N PRO A 238 -20.71 5.68 9.48
CA PRO A 238 -21.30 6.16 8.23
C PRO A 238 -21.22 7.68 8.17
N THR A 239 -21.00 8.20 6.96
CA THR A 239 -20.92 9.64 6.66
C THR A 239 -21.93 10.00 5.56
N ILE A 240 -21.84 11.20 4.99
CA ILE A 240 -22.84 11.72 4.05
C ILE A 240 -22.80 10.96 2.73
N THR A 241 -21.63 10.82 2.12
CA THR A 241 -21.45 10.11 0.85
C THR A 241 -21.11 8.65 1.07
N ALA A 242 -20.24 8.33 2.04
CA ALA A 242 -20.00 6.96 2.49
C ALA A 242 -21.06 6.47 3.49
N ASN A 243 -22.32 6.56 3.06
CA ASN A 243 -23.48 6.26 3.88
C ASN A 243 -23.77 4.76 3.94
N TRP A 244 -24.09 4.27 5.13
CA TRP A 244 -24.56 2.89 5.33
C TRP A 244 -25.38 2.79 6.62
N ASP A 245 -26.21 1.76 6.70
CA ASP A 245 -26.98 1.41 7.90
C ASP A 245 -26.83 -0.08 8.24
N ASN A 246 -27.43 -0.51 9.34
CA ASN A 246 -27.35 -1.90 9.79
C ASN A 246 -27.91 -2.89 8.75
N GLN A 247 -28.88 -2.47 7.95
CA GLN A 247 -29.44 -3.30 6.89
C GLN A 247 -28.40 -3.51 5.78
N LEU A 248 -27.81 -2.43 5.25
CA LEU A 248 -26.77 -2.54 4.23
C LEU A 248 -25.57 -3.32 4.75
N ARG A 249 -25.11 -3.06 5.98
CA ARG A 249 -24.01 -3.81 6.59
C ARG A 249 -24.30 -5.31 6.62
N SER A 250 -25.51 -5.70 7.02
CA SER A 250 -25.91 -7.11 7.06
C SER A 250 -25.94 -7.72 5.65
N THR A 251 -26.42 -6.98 4.66
CA THR A 251 -26.38 -7.39 3.24
C THR A 251 -24.94 -7.60 2.76
N ILE A 252 -24.04 -6.63 2.99
CA ILE A 252 -22.62 -6.72 2.61
C ILE A 252 -21.97 -7.97 3.23
N ILE A 253 -22.15 -8.19 4.53
CA ILE A 253 -21.58 -9.35 5.23
C ILE A 253 -22.12 -10.66 4.65
N SER A 254 -23.43 -10.73 4.37
CA SER A 254 -24.05 -11.91 3.77
C SER A 254 -23.53 -12.18 2.36
N ASP A 255 -23.42 -11.15 1.54
CA ASP A 255 -22.93 -11.25 0.16
C ASP A 255 -21.46 -11.71 0.12
N LEU A 256 -20.61 -11.12 0.95
CA LEU A 256 -19.20 -11.50 1.08
C LEU A 256 -19.06 -12.95 1.57
N LYS A 257 -19.87 -13.35 2.56
CA LYS A 257 -19.87 -14.72 3.09
C LYS A 257 -20.29 -15.74 2.02
N TYR A 258 -21.24 -15.40 1.16
CA TYR A 258 -21.63 -16.24 0.02
C TYR A 258 -20.48 -16.45 -0.98
N GLN A 259 -19.57 -15.47 -1.09
CA GLN A 259 -18.33 -15.57 -1.89
C GLN A 259 -17.17 -16.22 -1.13
N GLY A 260 -17.43 -16.79 0.04
CA GLY A 260 -16.43 -17.44 0.88
C GLY A 260 -15.58 -16.48 1.71
N ILE A 261 -15.90 -15.18 1.73
CA ILE A 261 -15.20 -14.16 2.54
C ILE A 261 -15.97 -13.98 3.85
N ASP A 262 -15.58 -14.72 4.89
CA ASP A 262 -16.17 -14.62 6.23
C ASP A 262 -15.52 -13.47 7.01
N ILE A 263 -16.16 -12.31 6.95
CA ILE A 263 -15.74 -11.07 7.63
C ILE A 263 -15.76 -11.20 9.15
N GLU A 264 -16.68 -11.97 9.72
CA GLU A 264 -16.85 -12.08 11.17
C GLU A 264 -15.71 -12.86 11.79
N ASN A 265 -15.29 -13.93 11.12
CA ASN A 265 -14.23 -14.81 11.60
C ASN A 265 -12.86 -14.54 10.95
N SER A 266 -12.78 -13.56 10.03
CA SER A 266 -11.62 -13.25 9.19
C SER A 266 -11.11 -14.49 8.44
N MET A 267 -12.01 -15.17 7.73
CA MET A 267 -11.65 -16.35 6.93
C MET A 267 -11.94 -16.13 5.45
N TYR A 268 -11.18 -16.82 4.60
CA TYR A 268 -11.47 -17.00 3.19
C TYR A 268 -11.50 -18.49 2.86
N ASN A 269 -12.62 -19.01 2.38
CA ASN A 269 -12.82 -20.42 2.07
C ASN A 269 -12.37 -21.37 3.21
N GLY A 270 -12.65 -20.98 4.45
CA GLY A 270 -12.30 -21.75 5.66
C GLY A 270 -10.87 -21.60 6.16
N VAL A 271 -10.05 -20.73 5.54
CA VAL A 271 -8.68 -20.44 5.98
C VAL A 271 -8.62 -19.05 6.60
N LYS A 272 -8.01 -18.92 7.79
CA LYS A 272 -7.80 -17.61 8.43
C LYS A 272 -6.93 -16.72 7.53
N VAL A 273 -7.36 -15.48 7.33
CA VAL A 273 -6.66 -14.49 6.51
C VAL A 273 -6.45 -13.19 7.29
N ALA A 274 -5.37 -12.48 6.97
CA ALA A 274 -5.06 -11.17 7.53
C ALA A 274 -5.90 -10.06 6.87
N ASP A 275 -5.85 -8.86 7.43
CA ASP A 275 -6.53 -7.67 6.92
C ASP A 275 -6.18 -7.29 5.48
N THR A 276 -4.89 -7.30 5.11
CA THR A 276 -4.46 -7.01 3.73
C THR A 276 -5.14 -7.93 2.72
N GLN A 277 -5.22 -9.23 3.04
CA GLN A 277 -5.91 -10.22 2.22
C GLN A 277 -7.43 -10.05 2.24
N ILE A 278 -8.02 -9.61 3.36
CA ILE A 278 -9.45 -9.27 3.42
C ILE A 278 -9.74 -8.10 2.48
N VAL A 279 -8.92 -7.04 2.53
CA VAL A 279 -9.05 -5.87 1.65
C VAL A 279 -9.01 -6.32 0.20
N GLU A 280 -7.95 -7.00 -0.23
CA GLU A 280 -7.82 -7.47 -1.62
C GLU A 280 -9.03 -8.28 -2.09
N LYS A 281 -9.59 -9.15 -1.23
CA LYS A 281 -10.76 -9.96 -1.58
C LYS A 281 -12.03 -9.13 -1.67
N VAL A 282 -12.21 -8.17 -0.77
CA VAL A 282 -13.36 -7.27 -0.75
C VAL A 282 -13.32 -6.32 -1.94
N THR A 283 -12.19 -5.74 -2.29
CA THR A 283 -12.06 -4.87 -3.48
C THR A 283 -12.37 -5.65 -4.76
N ASN A 284 -11.81 -6.85 -4.90
CA ASN A 284 -12.14 -7.75 -6.01
C ASN A 284 -13.62 -8.11 -6.05
N TYR A 285 -14.25 -8.35 -4.89
CA TYR A 285 -15.69 -8.59 -4.84
C TYR A 285 -16.48 -7.38 -5.35
N ILE A 286 -16.20 -6.18 -4.82
CA ILE A 286 -16.88 -4.93 -5.20
C ILE A 286 -16.83 -4.77 -6.72
N PHE A 287 -15.64 -4.71 -7.32
CA PHE A 287 -15.50 -4.37 -8.73
C PHE A 287 -15.91 -5.50 -9.69
N ASN A 288 -15.95 -6.76 -9.25
CA ASN A 288 -16.55 -7.84 -10.05
C ASN A 288 -18.09 -7.85 -10.00
N ASN A 289 -18.69 -7.15 -9.04
CA ASN A 289 -20.15 -7.15 -8.83
C ASN A 289 -20.80 -5.79 -9.09
N THR A 290 -20.03 -4.79 -9.48
CA THR A 290 -20.54 -3.46 -9.85
C THR A 290 -20.08 -3.05 -11.24
N GLN A 291 -20.91 -2.29 -11.94
CA GLN A 291 -20.58 -1.71 -13.24
C GLN A 291 -20.23 -0.22 -13.11
N SER A 292 -19.08 0.18 -13.67
CA SER A 292 -18.75 1.60 -13.84
C SER A 292 -19.41 2.18 -15.08
N LEU A 293 -20.04 3.34 -14.96
CA LEU A 293 -20.52 4.12 -16.12
C LEU A 293 -19.54 5.26 -16.53
N LYS A 294 -18.47 5.49 -15.75
CA LYS A 294 -17.37 6.43 -16.05
C LYS A 294 -17.76 7.90 -16.24
N GLU A 295 -18.92 8.34 -15.72
CA GLU A 295 -19.26 9.77 -15.66
C GLU A 295 -19.06 10.34 -14.25
N SER A 296 -18.86 11.66 -14.18
CA SER A 296 -18.52 12.35 -12.93
C SER A 296 -19.18 13.71 -12.90
N THR A 297 -20.07 13.94 -11.93
CA THR A 297 -20.66 15.26 -11.65
C THR A 297 -20.44 15.73 -10.20
N ASN A 298 -19.74 14.92 -9.40
CA ASN A 298 -19.27 15.26 -8.05
C ASN A 298 -18.52 16.61 -7.96
N ILE A 299 -17.70 16.98 -8.95
CA ILE A 299 -17.03 18.30 -8.99
C ILE A 299 -17.99 19.49 -9.14
N TYR A 300 -19.28 19.28 -9.39
CA TYR A 300 -20.30 20.32 -9.47
C TYR A 300 -21.20 20.38 -8.22
N THR A 301 -20.96 19.48 -7.27
CA THR A 301 -21.79 19.29 -6.09
C THR A 301 -21.12 19.94 -4.88
N SER A 302 -21.85 20.83 -4.22
CA SER A 302 -21.49 21.41 -2.92
C SER A 302 -22.31 20.75 -1.80
N PHE A 303 -21.82 20.82 -0.58
CA PHE A 303 -22.47 20.22 0.59
C PHE A 303 -22.92 21.28 1.59
N SER A 304 -23.95 22.04 1.22
CA SER A 304 -24.49 23.10 2.10
C SER A 304 -25.22 22.48 3.28
N ASN A 305 -24.67 22.63 4.49
CA ASN A 305 -25.17 22.01 5.73
C ASN A 305 -25.30 20.47 5.63
N GLY A 306 -24.36 19.83 4.91
CA GLY A 306 -24.37 18.38 4.72
C GLY A 306 -25.43 17.86 3.74
N ILE A 307 -26.11 18.75 3.00
CA ILE A 307 -27.03 18.37 1.94
C ILE A 307 -26.32 18.59 0.61
N PRO A 308 -26.19 17.55 -0.24
CA PRO A 308 -25.59 17.72 -1.56
C PRO A 308 -26.52 18.54 -2.46
N THR A 309 -25.97 19.61 -3.01
CA THR A 309 -26.67 20.53 -3.92
C THR A 309 -25.76 20.86 -5.09
N ILE A 310 -26.34 20.99 -6.29
CA ILE A 310 -25.57 21.44 -7.46
C ILE A 310 -25.33 22.93 -7.33
N ALA A 311 -24.07 23.36 -7.44
CA ALA A 311 -23.71 24.77 -7.41
C ALA A 311 -24.52 25.52 -8.50
N PRO A 312 -25.17 26.65 -8.17
CA PRO A 312 -26.12 27.32 -9.08
C PRO A 312 -25.55 27.62 -10.47
N GLU A 313 -24.30 28.06 -10.54
CA GLU A 313 -23.59 28.37 -11.78
C GLU A 313 -23.13 27.14 -12.58
N LEU A 314 -23.17 25.96 -11.97
CA LEU A 314 -22.71 24.69 -12.58
C LEU A 314 -23.87 23.80 -13.04
N GLN A 315 -25.13 24.25 -12.91
CA GLN A 315 -26.32 23.48 -13.29
C GLN A 315 -26.26 23.00 -14.76
N SER A 316 -25.87 23.87 -15.69
CA SER A 316 -25.77 23.48 -17.11
C SER A 316 -24.67 22.45 -17.36
N ALA A 317 -23.54 22.56 -16.65
CA ALA A 317 -22.45 21.60 -16.74
C ALA A 317 -22.84 20.24 -16.14
N PHE A 318 -23.49 20.27 -14.98
CA PHE A 318 -24.08 19.08 -14.37
C PHE A 318 -25.01 18.36 -15.34
N GLN A 319 -25.99 19.05 -15.93
CA GLN A 319 -26.90 18.41 -16.89
C GLN A 319 -26.16 17.80 -18.07
N ARG A 320 -25.19 18.51 -18.65
CA ARG A 320 -24.37 18.03 -19.77
C ARG A 320 -23.60 16.76 -19.44
N ASP A 321 -23.04 16.66 -18.23
CA ASP A 321 -22.07 15.62 -17.87
C ASP A 321 -22.69 14.45 -17.05
N LYS A 322 -24.00 14.47 -16.77
CA LYS A 322 -24.70 13.31 -16.18
C LYS A 322 -24.49 12.05 -17.02
N GLY A 323 -24.37 10.90 -16.34
CA GLY A 323 -24.24 9.60 -17.01
C GLY A 323 -25.49 9.16 -17.76
N ASN A 324 -26.65 9.68 -17.37
CA ASN A 324 -27.85 9.58 -18.16
C ASN A 324 -28.60 10.92 -18.15
N GLN A 325 -28.81 11.47 -19.35
CA GLN A 325 -29.49 12.76 -19.53
C GLN A 325 -30.94 12.75 -19.02
N SER A 326 -31.59 11.59 -18.99
CA SER A 326 -32.95 11.42 -18.47
C SER A 326 -33.04 11.29 -16.95
N TRP A 327 -31.93 11.07 -16.24
CA TRP A 327 -31.96 10.97 -14.78
C TRP A 327 -32.29 12.31 -14.13
N SER A 328 -33.10 12.23 -13.07
CA SER A 328 -33.20 13.29 -12.07
C SER A 328 -31.87 13.47 -11.33
N THR A 329 -31.70 14.61 -10.65
CA THR A 329 -30.51 14.84 -9.80
C THR A 329 -30.36 13.77 -8.73
N GLN A 330 -31.47 13.28 -8.14
CA GLN A 330 -31.42 12.23 -7.14
C GLN A 330 -30.95 10.89 -7.72
N GLU A 331 -31.39 10.55 -8.94
CA GLU A 331 -30.92 9.33 -9.62
C GLU A 331 -29.42 9.41 -9.95
N GLN A 332 -28.94 10.57 -10.40
CA GLN A 332 -27.49 10.80 -10.59
C GLN A 332 -26.73 10.65 -9.26
N PHE A 333 -27.20 11.26 -8.17
CA PHE A 333 -26.58 11.10 -6.85
C PHE A 333 -26.62 9.65 -6.34
N ASN A 334 -27.70 8.92 -6.58
CA ASN A 334 -27.78 7.50 -6.24
C ASN A 334 -26.81 6.64 -7.06
N HIS A 335 -26.41 7.10 -8.25
CA HIS A 335 -25.46 6.41 -9.11
C HIS A 335 -23.99 6.70 -8.73
N GLU A 336 -23.68 7.89 -8.23
CA GLU A 336 -22.27 8.31 -8.10
C GLU A 336 -21.85 8.85 -6.73
N LEU A 337 -22.81 9.23 -5.87
CA LEU A 337 -22.55 10.03 -4.66
C LEU A 337 -22.89 9.29 -3.37
N TYR A 338 -23.92 8.45 -3.38
CA TYR A 338 -24.34 7.69 -2.19
C TYR A 338 -23.87 6.24 -2.28
N GLY A 339 -22.89 5.89 -1.45
CA GLY A 339 -22.28 4.56 -1.44
C GLY A 339 -23.28 3.43 -1.18
N LYS A 340 -24.28 3.63 -0.31
CA LYS A 340 -25.37 2.67 -0.12
C LYS A 340 -26.11 2.37 -1.41
N GLN A 341 -26.50 3.40 -2.16
CA GLN A 341 -27.26 3.24 -3.39
C GLN A 341 -26.39 2.66 -4.50
N MET A 342 -25.11 3.04 -4.58
CA MET A 342 -24.15 2.43 -5.50
C MET A 342 -24.04 0.91 -5.28
N TYR A 343 -23.87 0.48 -4.03
CA TYR A 343 -23.82 -0.94 -3.68
C TYR A 343 -25.12 -1.67 -4.05
N MET A 344 -26.28 -1.14 -3.64
CA MET A 344 -27.58 -1.78 -3.86
C MET A 344 -27.95 -1.87 -5.35
N ASN A 345 -27.58 -0.85 -6.13
CA ASN A 345 -27.85 -0.80 -7.57
C ASN A 345 -26.78 -1.51 -8.40
N LYS A 346 -25.71 -2.02 -7.77
CA LYS A 346 -24.57 -2.66 -8.44
C LYS A 346 -23.92 -1.79 -9.51
N GLN A 347 -23.80 -0.50 -9.22
CA GLN A 347 -23.24 0.49 -10.15
C GLN A 347 -22.42 1.53 -9.41
N HIS A 348 -21.49 2.15 -10.11
CA HIS A 348 -20.78 3.35 -9.65
C HIS A 348 -20.38 4.23 -10.83
N GLY A 349 -20.08 5.49 -10.55
CA GLY A 349 -19.61 6.45 -11.55
C GLY A 349 -18.09 6.37 -11.76
N SER A 350 -17.45 7.52 -11.57
CA SER A 350 -16.01 7.73 -11.75
C SER A 350 -15.14 7.09 -10.66
N ASP A 351 -13.85 7.42 -10.67
CA ASP A 351 -12.88 7.12 -9.61
C ASP A 351 -13.34 7.65 -8.24
N THR A 352 -13.87 8.86 -8.18
CA THR A 352 -14.41 9.46 -6.94
C THR A 352 -15.58 8.63 -6.41
N SER A 353 -16.49 8.20 -7.26
CA SER A 353 -17.59 7.30 -6.89
C SER A 353 -17.09 5.93 -6.43
N SER A 354 -16.04 5.42 -7.09
CA SER A 354 -15.40 4.16 -6.71
C SER A 354 -14.80 4.26 -5.31
N ALA A 355 -14.13 5.39 -5.00
CA ALA A 355 -13.55 5.65 -3.69
C ALA A 355 -14.62 5.76 -2.60
N ILE A 356 -15.77 6.40 -2.87
CA ILE A 356 -16.92 6.46 -1.95
C ILE A 356 -17.50 5.07 -1.72
N LEU A 357 -17.67 4.27 -2.78
CA LEU A 357 -18.21 2.91 -2.68
C LEU A 357 -17.30 2.02 -1.82
N MET A 358 -15.99 2.07 -2.07
CA MET A 358 -15.00 1.35 -1.26
C MET A 358 -15.00 1.82 0.19
N GLU A 359 -14.98 3.13 0.43
CA GLU A 359 -15.07 3.72 1.77
C GLU A 359 -16.31 3.23 2.52
N THR A 360 -17.47 3.23 1.85
CA THR A 360 -18.73 2.72 2.41
C THR A 360 -18.63 1.27 2.85
N VAL A 361 -18.15 0.40 1.96
CA VAL A 361 -18.06 -1.03 2.22
C VAL A 361 -17.06 -1.32 3.34
N PHE A 362 -15.87 -0.72 3.29
CA PHE A 362 -14.83 -0.94 4.31
C PHE A 362 -15.27 -0.47 5.69
N ARG A 363 -15.86 0.73 5.78
CA ARG A 363 -16.45 1.25 7.01
C ARG A 363 -17.50 0.30 7.58
N ALA A 364 -18.43 -0.17 6.74
CA ALA A 364 -19.49 -1.07 7.16
C ALA A 364 -18.96 -2.41 7.72
N ILE A 365 -17.87 -2.96 7.17
CA ILE A 365 -17.29 -4.23 7.62
C ILE A 365 -16.29 -4.11 8.79
N GLY A 366 -15.96 -2.87 9.17
CA GLY A 366 -15.08 -2.57 10.31
C GLY A 366 -13.61 -2.35 9.97
N ILE A 367 -13.29 -1.99 8.71
CA ILE A 367 -11.95 -1.57 8.31
C ILE A 367 -11.95 -0.05 8.16
N PRO A 368 -11.13 0.69 8.92
CA PRO A 368 -11.05 2.14 8.80
C PRO A 368 -10.62 2.53 7.39
N CYS A 369 -11.37 3.44 6.77
CA CYS A 369 -11.14 3.88 5.40
C CYS A 369 -11.41 5.37 5.29
N ARG A 370 -10.61 6.07 4.47
CA ARG A 370 -10.76 7.49 4.13
C ARG A 370 -10.43 7.71 2.65
N ILE A 371 -10.71 8.90 2.13
CA ILE A 371 -10.44 9.25 0.73
C ILE A 371 -9.16 10.08 0.65
N ILE A 372 -8.34 9.81 -0.37
CA ILE A 372 -7.22 10.67 -0.76
C ILE A 372 -7.47 11.25 -2.15
N GLN A 373 -7.10 12.51 -2.32
CA GLN A 373 -7.16 13.22 -3.59
C GLN A 373 -5.76 13.47 -4.07
N THR A 374 -5.53 13.17 -5.35
CA THR A 374 -4.21 13.22 -5.95
C THR A 374 -4.23 14.02 -7.25
N VAL A 375 -3.07 14.54 -7.62
CA VAL A 375 -2.83 15.12 -8.94
C VAL A 375 -1.69 14.37 -9.62
N PRO A 376 -1.75 14.24 -10.95
CA PRO A 376 -0.60 13.80 -11.73
C PRO A 376 0.59 14.76 -11.62
N ILE A 377 1.80 14.26 -11.84
CA ILE A 377 3.05 15.05 -11.83
C ILE A 377 3.09 16.12 -12.91
N ILE A 378 2.26 16.02 -13.95
CA ILE A 378 2.11 17.02 -15.00
C ILE A 378 0.65 17.17 -15.39
N ASP A 379 0.28 18.34 -15.92
CA ASP A 379 -0.92 18.44 -16.74
C ASP A 379 -0.67 17.78 -18.10
N CYS A 380 -1.36 16.67 -18.36
CA CYS A 380 -1.28 15.94 -19.62
C CYS A 380 -1.75 16.77 -20.83
N ASN A 381 -2.54 17.82 -20.62
CA ASN A 381 -2.99 18.72 -21.68
C ASN A 381 -1.92 19.73 -22.11
N ASP A 382 -0.82 19.85 -21.37
CA ASP A 382 0.23 20.84 -21.61
C ASP A 382 1.49 20.20 -22.23
N PRO A 383 1.76 20.42 -23.54
CA PRO A 383 2.97 19.89 -24.18
C PRO A 383 4.27 20.39 -23.56
N VAL A 384 4.27 21.57 -22.93
CA VAL A 384 5.46 22.09 -22.24
C VAL A 384 5.76 21.24 -21.00
N GLN A 385 4.73 20.87 -20.24
CA GLN A 385 4.90 20.00 -19.08
C GLN A 385 5.24 18.56 -19.49
N GLN A 386 4.66 18.04 -20.58
CA GLN A 386 5.08 16.75 -21.14
C GLN A 386 6.59 16.73 -21.48
N ALA A 387 7.14 17.84 -21.97
CA ALA A 387 8.56 17.94 -22.28
C ALA A 387 9.45 17.91 -21.01
N LEU A 388 8.95 18.35 -19.85
CA LEU A 388 9.67 18.30 -18.56
C LEU A 388 9.98 16.85 -18.14
N LEU A 389 9.20 15.86 -18.58
CA LEU A 389 9.47 14.45 -18.30
C LEU A 389 10.82 13.96 -18.85
N ASN A 390 11.42 14.66 -19.82
CA ASN A 390 12.77 14.35 -20.29
C ASN A 390 13.85 14.56 -19.22
N ASN A 391 13.57 15.32 -18.15
CA ASN A 391 14.51 15.61 -17.07
C ASN A 391 14.52 14.53 -15.96
N ILE A 392 13.65 13.51 -16.08
CA ILE A 392 13.72 12.31 -15.26
C ILE A 392 14.79 11.41 -15.89
N ASN A 393 15.90 11.17 -15.20
CA ASN A 393 17.07 10.50 -15.77
C ASN A 393 16.85 8.99 -15.89
N ASP A 394 16.24 8.37 -14.88
CA ASP A 394 15.91 6.94 -14.91
C ASP A 394 14.91 6.64 -16.04
N ALA A 395 15.32 5.79 -16.99
CA ALA A 395 14.51 5.50 -18.17
C ALA A 395 13.24 4.69 -17.86
N ASP A 396 13.27 3.83 -16.83
CA ASP A 396 12.13 3.02 -16.42
C ASP A 396 11.06 3.89 -15.76
N ILE A 397 11.46 4.75 -14.82
CA ILE A 397 10.54 5.69 -14.18
C ILE A 397 9.97 6.66 -15.21
N ARG A 398 10.81 7.26 -16.08
CA ARG A 398 10.35 8.14 -17.15
C ARG A 398 9.36 7.44 -18.09
N GLY A 399 9.61 6.18 -18.41
CA GLY A 399 8.71 5.34 -19.21
C GLY A 399 7.35 5.14 -18.55
N LYS A 400 7.33 4.80 -17.25
CA LYS A 400 6.11 4.65 -16.45
C LYS A 400 5.30 5.94 -16.41
N VAL A 401 5.91 7.08 -16.10
CA VAL A 401 5.19 8.38 -16.07
C VAL A 401 4.57 8.70 -17.43
N ARG A 402 5.34 8.54 -18.51
CA ARG A 402 4.84 8.78 -19.87
C ARG A 402 3.66 7.89 -20.21
N GLN A 403 3.76 6.59 -19.89
CA GLN A 403 2.69 5.64 -20.18
C GLN A 403 1.37 6.04 -19.54
N GLY A 404 1.39 6.56 -18.31
CA GLY A 404 0.16 6.94 -17.64
C GLY A 404 -0.42 8.25 -18.12
N THR A 405 0.44 9.20 -18.44
CA THR A 405 -0.01 10.50 -18.98
C THR A 405 -0.46 10.41 -20.44
N ALA A 406 -0.03 9.41 -21.22
CA ALA A 406 -0.25 9.34 -22.66
C ALA A 406 -1.72 9.17 -23.09
N GLY A 407 -2.59 8.67 -22.19
CA GLY A 407 -4.02 8.48 -22.46
C GLY A 407 -4.92 9.51 -21.77
N MET A 408 -4.34 10.43 -20.99
CA MET A 408 -5.10 11.39 -20.20
C MET A 408 -5.35 12.65 -21.03
N VAL A 409 -6.62 13.04 -21.15
CA VAL A 409 -7.04 14.28 -21.81
C VAL A 409 -8.17 14.91 -21.01
N GLY A 410 -8.22 16.24 -20.99
CA GLY A 410 -9.20 17.00 -20.21
C GLY A 410 -8.90 17.03 -18.72
N PHE A 411 -9.96 17.11 -17.91
CA PHE A 411 -9.85 17.19 -16.46
C PHE A 411 -9.40 15.86 -15.85
N SER A 412 -8.38 15.90 -15.00
CA SER A 412 -7.87 14.76 -14.26
C SER A 412 -7.59 15.18 -12.82
N SER A 413 -8.12 14.41 -11.87
CA SER A 413 -7.85 14.58 -10.44
C SER A 413 -8.12 13.25 -9.73
N PRO A 414 -7.25 12.25 -9.90
CA PRO A 414 -7.53 10.91 -9.45
C PRO A 414 -7.82 10.86 -7.95
N THR A 415 -8.93 10.22 -7.60
CA THR A 415 -9.38 10.03 -6.22
C THR A 415 -9.31 8.55 -5.85
N TYR A 416 -8.67 8.26 -4.72
CA TYR A 416 -8.47 6.91 -4.22
C TYR A 416 -8.79 6.82 -2.73
N ASN A 417 -8.45 5.70 -2.10
CA ASN A 417 -8.61 5.53 -0.67
C ASN A 417 -7.28 5.41 0.05
N GLU A 418 -7.31 5.69 1.35
CA GLU A 418 -6.40 5.09 2.32
C GLU A 418 -7.20 4.20 3.27
N ILE A 419 -6.61 3.07 3.61
CA ILE A 419 -7.18 2.09 4.53
C ILE A 419 -6.21 1.85 5.67
N TYR A 420 -6.74 1.53 6.84
CA TYR A 420 -5.92 1.17 7.99
C TYR A 420 -5.76 -0.35 8.05
N VAL A 421 -4.57 -0.83 7.67
CA VAL A 421 -4.18 -2.25 7.70
C VAL A 421 -2.71 -2.37 8.11
N GLY A 422 -2.33 -3.50 8.70
CA GLY A 422 -0.99 -3.68 9.24
C GLY A 422 -0.64 -2.65 10.32
N ASN A 423 -1.64 -2.16 11.06
CA ASN A 423 -1.51 -1.09 12.05
C ASN A 423 -0.99 0.26 11.49
N ARG A 424 -1.28 0.57 10.22
CA ARG A 424 -0.92 1.86 9.60
C ARG A 424 -1.88 2.25 8.48
N TRP A 425 -1.94 3.54 8.17
CA TRP A 425 -2.60 4.02 6.96
C TRP A 425 -1.77 3.65 5.73
N VAL A 426 -2.41 3.00 4.75
CA VAL A 426 -1.79 2.67 3.46
C VAL A 426 -2.72 3.07 2.33
N ARG A 427 -2.12 3.50 1.22
CA ARG A 427 -2.85 3.82 -0.01
C ARG A 427 -3.54 2.57 -0.54
N LEU A 428 -4.73 2.73 -1.10
CA LEU A 428 -5.45 1.67 -1.79
C LEU A 428 -5.93 2.20 -3.13
N ASN A 429 -5.31 1.70 -4.19
CA ASN A 429 -5.75 1.98 -5.55
C ASN A 429 -6.52 0.77 -6.09
N TYR A 430 -7.85 0.85 -6.06
CA TYR A 430 -8.77 -0.25 -6.40
C TYR A 430 -8.38 -1.56 -5.71
N ASP A 431 -7.71 -2.47 -6.41
CA ASP A 431 -7.29 -3.79 -5.92
C ASP A 431 -5.90 -3.82 -5.30
N LYS A 432 -5.12 -2.73 -5.42
CA LYS A 432 -3.70 -2.69 -5.04
C LYS A 432 -3.47 -1.96 -3.73
N VAL A 433 -3.18 -2.75 -2.69
CA VAL A 433 -2.80 -2.26 -1.36
C VAL A 433 -1.37 -1.70 -1.41
N ASN A 434 -1.21 -0.52 -0.78
CA ASN A 434 0.04 0.22 -0.66
C ASN A 434 0.75 0.44 -2.00
N GLN A 435 0.00 0.89 -3.01
CA GLN A 435 0.59 1.14 -4.33
C GLN A 435 1.66 2.23 -4.28
N ASN A 436 2.74 2.02 -5.06
CA ASN A 436 3.80 3.00 -5.20
C ASN A 436 3.33 4.20 -6.03
N ILE A 437 4.09 5.28 -5.98
CA ILE A 437 3.80 6.50 -6.73
C ILE A 437 3.93 6.34 -8.24
N PHE A 438 4.82 5.47 -8.74
CA PHE A 438 4.94 5.16 -10.16
C PHE A 438 4.90 3.65 -10.37
N ASP A 439 3.76 3.14 -10.84
CA ASP A 439 3.53 1.71 -11.01
C ASP A 439 2.98 1.40 -12.41
N GLU A 440 3.19 0.18 -12.91
CA GLU A 440 2.68 -0.23 -14.23
C GLU A 440 1.15 -0.15 -14.32
N LYS A 441 0.46 -0.38 -13.18
CA LYS A 441 -1.00 -0.27 -13.08
C LYS A 441 -1.51 1.15 -12.76
N ASN A 442 -0.63 2.07 -12.35
CA ASN A 442 -1.00 3.45 -12.04
C ASN A 442 0.16 4.38 -12.36
N SER A 443 0.07 4.98 -13.53
CA SER A 443 1.18 5.59 -14.22
C SER A 443 1.03 7.11 -14.33
N ASP A 444 -0.08 7.66 -13.81
CA ASP A 444 -0.40 9.08 -13.72
C ASP A 444 0.25 9.76 -12.51
N SER A 445 0.83 9.00 -11.59
CA SER A 445 1.44 9.42 -10.33
C SER A 445 0.46 9.95 -9.29
N MET A 446 0.58 9.40 -8.08
CA MET A 446 -0.30 9.71 -6.95
C MET A 446 0.31 10.82 -6.07
N ILE A 447 0.45 12.04 -6.60
CA ILE A 447 0.87 13.18 -5.77
C ILE A 447 -0.32 13.60 -4.93
N HIS A 448 -0.24 13.26 -3.65
CA HIS A 448 -1.27 13.45 -2.67
C HIS A 448 -1.35 14.93 -2.28
N PHE A 449 -2.51 15.56 -2.47
CA PHE A 449 -2.74 16.96 -2.09
C PHE A 449 -3.78 17.14 -0.99
N ASN A 450 -4.63 16.13 -0.76
CA ASN A 450 -5.65 16.19 0.27
C ASN A 450 -6.08 14.80 0.75
N THR A 451 -6.41 14.69 2.04
CA THR A 451 -7.09 13.54 2.64
C THR A 451 -8.37 14.04 3.27
N ILE A 452 -9.47 13.35 3.00
CA ILE A 452 -10.81 13.70 3.49
C ILE A 452 -11.48 12.49 4.13
N ASN A 453 -12.26 12.72 5.18
CA ASN A 453 -13.01 11.66 5.85
C ASN A 453 -14.35 11.36 5.15
N ASP A 454 -14.87 12.29 4.37
CA ASP A 454 -15.96 12.07 3.42
C ASP A 454 -15.78 13.06 2.26
N LEU A 455 -16.34 12.76 1.08
CA LEU A 455 -16.34 13.72 -0.02
C LEU A 455 -16.97 15.06 0.39
N SER A 456 -17.91 15.07 1.34
CA SER A 456 -18.54 16.29 1.86
C SER A 456 -17.60 17.23 2.61
N ASP A 457 -16.41 16.77 3.00
CA ASP A 457 -15.45 17.56 3.78
C ASP A 457 -14.57 18.46 2.90
N THR A 458 -14.77 18.43 1.58
CA THR A 458 -14.03 19.24 0.61
C THR A 458 -14.97 19.94 -0.37
N ASP A 459 -14.61 21.15 -0.80
CA ASP A 459 -15.33 21.89 -1.83
C ASP A 459 -14.62 21.79 -3.17
N LEU A 460 -14.91 20.71 -3.91
CA LEU A 460 -14.41 20.53 -5.27
C LEU A 460 -15.11 21.42 -6.30
N THR A 461 -16.16 22.16 -5.93
CA THR A 461 -16.82 23.07 -6.87
C THR A 461 -15.91 24.20 -7.33
N VAL A 462 -14.88 24.53 -6.55
CA VAL A 462 -13.80 25.44 -6.97
C VAL A 462 -13.08 24.91 -8.22
N TRP A 463 -12.77 23.62 -8.26
CA TRP A 463 -12.13 22.97 -9.41
C TRP A 463 -13.14 22.77 -10.55
N GLY A 464 -14.35 22.31 -10.22
CA GLY A 464 -15.44 22.14 -11.18
C GLY A 464 -15.83 23.41 -11.90
N ARG A 465 -15.81 24.57 -11.22
CA ARG A 465 -16.07 25.89 -11.82
C ARG A 465 -15.04 26.23 -12.87
N ARG A 466 -13.75 25.97 -12.62
CA ARG A 466 -12.69 26.25 -13.60
C ARG A 466 -12.82 25.36 -14.83
N TYR A 467 -13.11 24.08 -14.63
CA TYR A 467 -13.35 23.14 -15.72
C TYR A 467 -14.58 23.56 -16.53
N ALA A 468 -15.75 23.65 -15.89
CA ALA A 468 -17.04 23.88 -16.53
C ALA A 468 -17.15 25.23 -17.24
N LEU A 469 -16.58 26.30 -16.66
CA LEU A 469 -16.63 27.66 -17.22
C LEU A 469 -15.41 28.00 -18.07
N GLN A 470 -14.51 27.04 -18.30
CA GLN A 470 -13.28 27.22 -19.10
C GLN A 470 -12.40 28.39 -18.61
N LEU A 471 -12.26 28.53 -17.29
CA LEU A 471 -11.41 29.57 -16.69
C LEU A 471 -9.94 29.16 -16.86
N ARG A 472 -9.22 29.84 -17.75
CA ARG A 472 -7.81 29.56 -18.12
C ARG A 472 -6.85 30.72 -17.80
N ASP A 473 -7.26 31.59 -16.90
CA ASP A 473 -6.54 32.77 -16.41
C ASP A 473 -5.34 32.41 -15.51
N THR A 474 -5.55 31.53 -14.53
CA THR A 474 -4.53 31.11 -13.55
C THR A 474 -3.75 29.89 -14.02
N PHE A 475 -4.48 28.88 -14.53
CA PHE A 475 -3.96 27.65 -15.09
C PHE A 475 -4.33 27.60 -16.57
N LYS A 476 -3.34 27.38 -17.44
CA LYS A 476 -3.49 27.53 -18.89
C LYS A 476 -4.46 26.51 -19.51
N TYR A 477 -4.67 25.37 -18.86
CA TYR A 477 -5.46 24.25 -19.36
C TYR A 477 -6.54 23.84 -18.34
N ASP A 478 -7.23 22.72 -18.62
CA ASP A 478 -8.41 22.27 -17.89
C ASP A 478 -8.12 21.93 -16.43
N ASN A 479 -6.89 21.51 -16.14
CA ASN A 479 -6.50 21.06 -14.83
C ASN A 479 -6.12 22.22 -13.91
N PRO A 480 -6.59 22.24 -12.65
CA PRO A 480 -6.31 23.29 -11.69
C PRO A 480 -4.97 23.08 -10.97
N TYR A 481 -3.98 22.59 -11.69
CA TYR A 481 -2.60 22.43 -11.25
C TYR A 481 -1.64 22.57 -12.43
N GLU A 482 -0.40 22.93 -12.15
CA GLU A 482 0.65 23.10 -13.16
C GLU A 482 2.01 22.77 -12.56
N THR A 483 2.81 22.04 -13.31
CA THR A 483 4.21 21.78 -12.98
C THR A 483 5.14 22.70 -13.75
N THR A 484 5.99 23.43 -13.04
CA THR A 484 6.93 24.39 -13.65
C THR A 484 8.34 23.85 -13.81
N ASN A 485 8.70 22.83 -13.04
CA ASN A 485 10.02 22.22 -13.07
C ASN A 485 9.94 20.75 -12.68
N ILE A 486 10.71 19.89 -13.36
CA ILE A 486 10.97 18.51 -12.96
C ILE A 486 12.46 18.27 -13.10
N THR A 487 13.05 17.66 -12.08
CA THR A 487 14.42 17.15 -12.06
C THR A 487 14.45 15.81 -11.34
N SER A 488 15.51 15.04 -11.54
CA SER A 488 15.75 13.81 -10.79
C SER A 488 17.16 13.80 -10.26
N VAL A 489 17.33 13.22 -9.07
CA VAL A 489 18.59 13.19 -8.35
C VAL A 489 18.82 11.78 -7.85
N ASN A 490 20.01 11.24 -8.12
CA ASN A 490 20.51 10.09 -7.38
C ASN A 490 21.26 10.61 -6.17
N GLY A 491 20.83 10.23 -4.97
CA GLY A 491 21.52 10.58 -3.74
C GLY A 491 22.97 10.11 -3.75
N ILE A 492 23.84 10.86 -3.07
CA ILE A 492 25.30 10.64 -3.06
C ILE A 492 25.69 9.29 -2.42
N HIS A 493 24.85 8.77 -1.54
CA HIS A 493 25.00 7.49 -0.84
C HIS A 493 24.05 6.41 -1.36
N SER A 494 23.24 6.73 -2.38
CA SER A 494 22.30 5.81 -3.01
C SER A 494 23.00 4.59 -3.58
N LYS A 495 22.54 3.41 -3.14
CA LYS A 495 23.00 2.10 -3.62
C LYS A 495 22.13 1.55 -4.75
N LEU A 496 21.18 2.36 -5.25
CA LEU A 496 20.24 1.96 -6.29
C LEU A 496 20.93 1.97 -7.68
N ASN A 497 20.71 0.91 -8.44
CA ASN A 497 21.18 0.83 -9.83
C ASN A 497 20.14 1.48 -10.75
N ILE A 498 20.34 2.75 -11.07
CA ILE A 498 19.51 3.53 -12.01
C ILE A 498 19.77 3.05 -13.44
N ARG A 499 18.72 3.01 -14.27
CA ARG A 499 18.76 2.50 -15.65
C ARG A 499 18.85 3.57 -16.72
#